data_AF-A0A4P9Y1U0-F1
#
_entry.id   AF-A0A4P9Y1U0-F1
#
_cell.length_a   1.000
_cell.length_b   1.000
_cell.length_c   1.000
_cell.angle_alpha   90.00
_cell.angle_beta   90.00
_cell.angle_gamma   90.00
#
_symmetry.space_group_name_H-M   'P 1'
#
loop_
_entity.id
_entity.type
_entity.pdbx_description
1 polymer ?
#
loop_
_entity_poly.entity_id
_entity_poly.type
_entity_poly.pdbx_seq_one_letter_code
_entity_poly.pdbx_strand_id
1 'polypeptide(L)'
;PQSIDQIAQHLGLDMKMDEELFKKVSSNTKIIFDPENVTFTYKPEHDVKSKQDLLDLLQRRRLEGGGMLVEDFKDSYLNIKEAMAELEKEGKILIVRKKDGYPRMLFYNDTVYNTPMDEQFKELWNRYKMPMETEIVAELEAAGHRTVRVRDSGPRKNEAQMKRGLTRARKVKLTNTHLSGIVDLSKDYAPPGK
;
A
#
# COMPACT_ATOMS: atom_id res chain seq x y z
N PRO A 1 -33.35 -6.79 -2.63
CA PRO A 1 -34.11 -6.39 -3.83
C PRO A 1 -35.58 -6.24 -3.42
N GLN A 2 -36.19 -5.09 -3.67
CA GLN A 2 -37.62 -4.87 -3.42
C GLN A 2 -38.34 -4.51 -4.72
N SER A 3 -39.56 -5.02 -4.89
CA SER A 3 -40.38 -4.69 -6.06
C SER A 3 -41.03 -3.31 -5.89
N ILE A 4 -41.39 -2.69 -7.01
CA ILE A 4 -42.07 -1.39 -7.03
C ILE A 4 -43.35 -1.41 -6.18
N ASP A 5 -44.10 -2.51 -6.25
CA ASP A 5 -45.36 -2.67 -5.51
C ASP A 5 -45.13 -2.80 -4.00
N GLN A 6 -44.06 -3.48 -3.56
CA GLN A 6 -43.69 -3.56 -2.15
C GLN A 6 -43.26 -2.20 -1.59
N ILE A 7 -42.49 -1.45 -2.38
CA ILE A 7 -42.03 -0.12 -2.01
C ILE A 7 -43.22 0.85 -1.93
N ALA A 8 -44.16 0.76 -2.87
CA ALA A 8 -45.39 1.56 -2.87
C ALA A 8 -46.28 1.26 -1.66
N GLN A 9 -46.41 0.00 -1.27
CA GLN A 9 -47.13 -0.40 -0.05
C GLN A 9 -46.46 0.12 1.23
N HIS A 10 -45.12 0.10 1.30
CA HIS A 10 -44.39 0.55 2.48
C HIS A 10 -44.35 2.07 2.65
N LEU A 11 -44.26 2.81 1.54
CA LEU A 11 -44.17 4.26 1.54
C LEU A 11 -45.52 4.96 1.34
N GLY A 12 -46.56 4.22 0.93
CA GLY A 12 -47.85 4.78 0.52
C GLY A 12 -47.74 5.64 -0.75
N LEU A 13 -46.72 5.43 -1.58
CA LEU A 13 -46.40 6.23 -2.76
C LEU A 13 -46.37 5.37 -4.02
N ASP A 14 -47.27 5.63 -4.97
CA ASP A 14 -47.30 4.92 -6.25
C ASP A 14 -46.24 5.45 -7.22
N MET A 15 -45.07 4.80 -7.23
CA MET A 15 -43.97 5.10 -8.15
C MET A 15 -44.31 4.84 -9.63
N LYS A 16 -45.42 4.17 -9.93
CA LYS A 16 -45.96 3.98 -11.29
C LYS A 16 -46.64 5.24 -11.83
N MET A 17 -47.15 6.10 -10.96
CA MET A 17 -47.91 7.30 -11.34
C MET A 17 -47.01 8.54 -11.44
N ASP A 18 -45.97 8.64 -10.61
CA ASP A 18 -45.01 9.74 -10.64
C ASP A 18 -43.77 9.40 -11.48
N GLU A 19 -43.80 9.77 -12.76
CA GLU A 19 -42.66 9.61 -13.68
C GLU A 19 -41.41 10.40 -13.20
N GLU A 20 -41.61 11.53 -12.52
CA GLU A 20 -40.52 12.28 -11.90
C GLU A 20 -39.84 11.54 -10.75
N LEU A 21 -40.63 10.82 -9.94
CA LEU A 21 -40.11 10.04 -8.82
C LEU A 21 -39.28 8.88 -9.36
N PHE A 22 -39.76 8.19 -10.39
CA PHE A 22 -39.01 7.14 -11.06
C PHE A 22 -37.69 7.66 -11.65
N LYS A 23 -37.70 8.82 -12.32
CA LYS A 23 -36.47 9.47 -12.83
C LYS A 23 -35.50 9.83 -11.72
N LYS A 24 -35.98 10.35 -10.58
CA LYS A 24 -35.13 10.67 -9.41
C LYS A 24 -34.52 9.42 -8.78
N VAL A 25 -35.31 8.37 -8.60
CA VAL A 25 -34.84 7.10 -8.02
C VAL A 25 -33.83 6.43 -8.94
N SER A 26 -34.10 6.39 -10.25
CA SER A 26 -33.17 5.83 -11.25
C SER A 26 -31.91 6.67 -11.45
N SER A 27 -31.95 7.98 -11.17
CA SER A 27 -30.75 8.83 -11.20
C SER A 27 -29.82 8.65 -10.00
N ASN A 28 -30.26 7.97 -8.94
CA ASN A 28 -29.49 7.81 -7.72
C ASN A 28 -28.39 6.75 -7.89
N THR A 29 -27.13 7.13 -7.65
CA THR A 29 -25.96 6.25 -7.77
C THR A 29 -25.94 5.09 -6.76
N LYS A 30 -26.72 5.19 -5.68
CA LYS A 30 -26.87 4.14 -4.65
C LYS A 30 -28.00 3.15 -4.94
N ILE A 31 -28.71 3.28 -6.06
CA ILE A 31 -29.83 2.39 -6.42
C ILE A 31 -29.55 1.75 -7.77
N ILE A 32 -29.64 0.43 -7.83
CA ILE A 32 -29.63 -0.35 -9.07
C ILE A 32 -31.06 -0.74 -9.39
N PHE A 33 -31.50 -0.42 -10.60
CA PHE A 33 -32.79 -0.86 -11.12
C PHE A 33 -32.57 -2.00 -12.09
N ASP A 34 -33.18 -3.15 -11.81
CA ASP A 34 -33.17 -4.31 -12.70
C ASP A 34 -34.44 -4.28 -13.56
N PRO A 35 -34.36 -4.01 -14.87
CA PRO A 35 -35.53 -3.85 -15.73
C PRO A 35 -36.29 -5.15 -15.99
N GLU A 36 -35.64 -6.32 -15.86
CA GLU A 36 -36.28 -7.62 -16.10
C GLU A 36 -37.23 -8.03 -14.96
N ASN A 37 -36.80 -7.82 -13.71
CA ASN A 37 -37.59 -8.17 -12.53
C ASN A 37 -38.34 -6.98 -11.94
N VAL A 38 -38.12 -5.77 -12.48
CA VAL A 38 -38.73 -4.52 -12.00
C VAL A 38 -38.49 -4.34 -10.49
N THR A 39 -37.24 -4.60 -10.09
CA THR A 39 -36.80 -4.53 -8.69
C THR A 39 -35.73 -3.47 -8.50
N PHE A 40 -35.80 -2.79 -7.36
CA PHE A 40 -34.76 -1.89 -6.89
C PHE A 40 -33.87 -2.61 -5.86
N THR A 41 -32.55 -2.49 -6.06
CA THR A 41 -31.54 -3.02 -5.15
C THR A 41 -30.64 -1.89 -4.69
N TYR A 42 -30.41 -1.80 -3.38
CA TYR A 42 -29.46 -0.85 -2.82
C TYR A 42 -28.03 -1.25 -3.20
N LYS A 43 -27.27 -0.29 -3.72
CA LYS A 43 -25.85 -0.42 -4.02
C LYS A 43 -25.06 0.22 -2.88
N PRO A 44 -24.48 -0.58 -1.98
CA PRO A 44 -23.54 -0.04 -1.00
C PRO A 44 -22.29 0.49 -1.71
N GLU A 45 -21.60 1.43 -1.07
CA GLU A 45 -20.34 1.98 -1.58
C GLU A 45 -19.29 0.88 -1.76
N HIS A 46 -19.33 -0.12 -0.88
CA HIS A 46 -18.57 -1.35 -0.98
C HIS A 46 -19.47 -2.56 -0.75
N ASP A 47 -19.59 -3.42 -1.75
CA ASP A 47 -20.35 -4.67 -1.69
C ASP A 47 -19.54 -5.76 -1.01
N VAL A 48 -19.36 -5.63 0.31
CA VAL A 48 -18.67 -6.62 1.15
C VAL A 48 -19.73 -7.49 1.82
N LYS A 49 -19.88 -8.72 1.32
CA LYS A 49 -20.83 -9.70 1.86
C LYS A 49 -20.14 -10.79 2.67
N SER A 50 -18.86 -11.03 2.40
CA SER A 50 -18.05 -12.05 3.07
C SER A 50 -16.74 -11.49 3.63
N LYS A 51 -16.15 -12.24 4.57
CA LYS A 51 -14.79 -12.03 5.08
C LYS A 51 -13.74 -12.03 3.97
N GLN A 52 -13.93 -12.90 2.95
CA GLN A 52 -13.04 -12.98 1.80
C GLN A 52 -13.19 -11.75 0.89
N ASP A 53 -14.42 -11.28 0.65
CA ASP A 53 -14.66 -10.07 -0.14
C ASP A 53 -13.97 -8.85 0.50
N LEU A 54 -13.95 -8.77 1.84
CA LEU A 54 -13.23 -7.72 2.56
C LEU A 54 -11.72 -7.77 2.30
N LEU A 55 -11.13 -8.97 2.32
CA LEU A 55 -9.70 -9.17 2.03
C LEU A 55 -9.37 -8.82 0.58
N ASP A 56 -10.16 -9.30 -0.37
CA ASP A 56 -9.98 -9.03 -1.80
C ASP A 56 -10.07 -7.53 -2.09
N LEU A 57 -11.02 -6.84 -1.46
CA LEU A 57 -11.17 -5.39 -1.60
C LEU A 57 -9.93 -4.67 -1.04
N LEU A 58 -9.48 -5.02 0.17
CA LEU A 58 -8.29 -4.42 0.77
C LEU A 58 -7.02 -4.72 -0.05
N GLN A 59 -6.92 -5.91 -0.65
CA GLN A 59 -5.80 -6.27 -1.52
C GLN A 59 -5.79 -5.45 -2.82
N ARG A 60 -6.94 -5.23 -3.44
CA ARG A 60 -7.07 -4.33 -4.60
C ARG A 60 -6.66 -2.91 -4.23
N ARG A 61 -7.14 -2.42 -3.09
CA ARG A 61 -6.84 -1.06 -2.61
C ARG A 61 -5.38 -0.85 -2.23
N ARG A 62 -4.68 -1.89 -1.78
CA ARG A 62 -3.23 -1.86 -1.52
C ARG A 62 -2.44 -1.48 -2.78
N LEU A 63 -2.82 -1.98 -3.95
CA LEU A 63 -2.15 -1.66 -5.22
C LEU A 63 -2.31 -0.18 -5.58
N GLU A 64 -3.42 0.43 -5.17
CA GLU A 64 -3.71 1.86 -5.32
C GLU A 64 -3.03 2.72 -4.21
N GLY A 65 -2.35 2.09 -3.25
CA GLY A 65 -1.66 2.76 -2.16
C GLY A 65 -2.58 3.25 -1.03
N GLY A 66 -3.83 2.79 -0.98
CA GLY A 66 -4.84 3.27 -0.04
C GLY A 66 -5.13 2.33 1.13
N GLY A 67 -5.48 2.91 2.28
CA GLY A 67 -6.30 2.24 3.31
C GLY A 67 -7.77 2.57 3.10
N MET A 68 -8.66 1.86 3.80
CA MET A 68 -10.11 2.08 3.77
C MET A 68 -10.59 2.59 5.14
N LEU A 69 -11.56 3.50 5.18
CA LEU A 69 -12.13 3.92 6.45
C LEU A 69 -13.14 2.86 6.91
N VAL A 70 -13.19 2.65 8.23
CA VAL A 70 -14.18 1.74 8.84
C VAL A 70 -15.61 2.25 8.61
N GLU A 71 -15.78 3.55 8.41
CA GLU A 71 -17.08 4.18 8.17
C GLU A 71 -17.68 3.78 6.83
N ASP A 72 -16.86 3.63 5.80
CA ASP A 72 -17.28 3.25 4.44
C ASP A 72 -17.86 1.83 4.42
N PHE A 73 -17.50 1.01 5.40
CA PHE A 73 -18.04 -0.33 5.57
C PHE A 73 -19.33 -0.35 6.41
N LYS A 74 -19.69 0.71 7.15
CA LYS A 74 -20.94 0.73 7.95
C LYS A 74 -22.19 0.49 7.09
N ASP A 75 -22.13 0.85 5.81
CA ASP A 75 -23.21 0.67 4.83
C ASP A 75 -23.32 -0.78 4.29
N SER A 76 -22.32 -1.64 4.54
CA SER A 76 -22.38 -3.04 4.11
C SER A 76 -23.15 -3.89 5.13
N TYR A 77 -23.97 -4.82 4.64
CA TYR A 77 -24.97 -5.57 5.41
C TYR A 77 -24.40 -6.62 6.40
N LEU A 78 -23.07 -6.76 6.50
CA LEU A 78 -22.43 -7.79 7.33
C LEU A 78 -22.07 -7.25 8.73
N ASN A 79 -22.03 -8.11 9.75
CA ASN A 79 -21.40 -7.84 11.06
C ASN A 79 -19.88 -7.62 10.91
N ILE A 80 -19.50 -6.53 10.25
CA ILE A 80 -18.12 -6.25 9.87
C ILE A 80 -17.21 -6.15 11.07
N LYS A 81 -17.72 -5.69 12.22
CA LYS A 81 -16.93 -5.63 13.46
C LYS A 81 -16.41 -7.00 13.89
N GLU A 82 -17.24 -8.04 13.76
CA GLU A 82 -16.86 -9.42 14.10
C GLU A 82 -15.87 -9.97 13.06
N ALA A 83 -16.17 -9.82 11.78
CA ALA A 83 -15.29 -10.24 10.69
C ALA A 83 -13.92 -9.54 10.73
N MET A 84 -13.89 -8.23 11.05
CA MET A 84 -12.66 -7.47 11.24
C MET A 84 -11.86 -8.00 12.44
N ALA A 85 -12.51 -8.28 13.57
CA ALA A 85 -11.84 -8.80 14.76
C ALA A 85 -11.24 -10.20 14.52
N GLU A 86 -11.92 -11.05 13.75
CA GLU A 86 -11.37 -12.33 13.33
C GLU A 86 -10.16 -12.17 12.39
N LEU A 87 -10.26 -11.28 11.40
CA LEU A 87 -9.16 -11.04 10.45
C LEU A 87 -7.95 -10.36 11.10
N GLU A 88 -8.18 -9.56 12.14
CA GLU A 88 -7.11 -9.01 12.99
C GLU A 88 -6.42 -10.13 13.79
N LYS A 89 -7.18 -11.06 14.38
CA LYS A 89 -6.61 -12.22 15.09
C LYS A 89 -5.82 -13.15 14.17
N GLU A 90 -6.28 -13.33 12.93
CA GLU A 90 -5.54 -14.06 11.90
C GLU A 90 -4.32 -13.28 11.38
N GLY A 91 -4.19 -11.99 11.71
CA GLY A 91 -3.09 -11.15 11.28
C GLY A 91 -3.11 -10.82 9.79
N LYS A 92 -4.26 -10.95 9.11
CA LYS A 92 -4.44 -10.66 7.68
C LYS A 92 -4.82 -9.20 7.41
N ILE A 93 -5.29 -8.49 8.43
CA ILE A 93 -5.65 -7.07 8.37
C ILE A 93 -4.94 -6.31 9.48
N LEU A 94 -4.49 -5.09 9.19
CA LEU A 94 -4.01 -4.13 10.17
C LEU A 94 -5.08 -3.07 10.41
N ILE A 95 -5.38 -2.80 11.68
CA ILE A 95 -6.37 -1.81 12.09
C ILE A 95 -5.67 -0.65 12.79
N VAL A 96 -5.80 0.55 12.23
CA VAL A 96 -5.35 1.78 12.89
C VAL A 96 -6.48 2.29 13.78
N ARG A 97 -6.24 2.26 15.09
CA ARG A 97 -7.17 2.76 16.12
C ARG A 97 -6.87 4.22 16.47
N LYS A 98 -7.91 4.99 16.81
CA LYS A 98 -7.74 6.31 17.44
C LYS A 98 -7.31 6.16 18.91
N LYS A 99 -6.94 7.27 19.55
CA LYS A 99 -6.64 7.32 21.00
C LYS A 99 -7.79 6.75 21.85
N ASP A 100 -9.03 6.90 21.38
CA ASP A 100 -10.24 6.40 22.05
C ASP A 100 -10.49 4.89 21.82
N GLY A 101 -9.58 4.17 21.16
CA GLY A 101 -9.70 2.74 20.88
C GLY A 101 -10.60 2.39 19.68
N TYR A 102 -11.36 3.34 19.15
CA TYR A 102 -12.21 3.11 17.97
C TYR A 102 -11.37 2.85 16.71
N PRO A 103 -11.71 1.82 15.92
CA PRO A 103 -11.02 1.53 14.67
C PRO A 103 -11.36 2.61 13.64
N ARG A 104 -10.34 3.21 13.03
CA ARG A 104 -10.49 4.30 12.05
C ARG A 104 -10.25 3.81 10.64
N MET A 105 -9.15 3.09 10.44
CA MET A 105 -8.66 2.74 9.12
C MET A 105 -8.23 1.28 9.07
N LEU A 106 -8.52 0.63 7.96
CA LEU A 106 -8.15 -0.74 7.66
C LEU A 106 -7.10 -0.79 6.56
N PHE A 107 -6.15 -1.71 6.74
CA PHE A 107 -5.13 -2.02 5.76
C PHE A 107 -4.99 -3.53 5.59
N TYR A 108 -4.65 -3.95 4.38
CA TYR A 108 -4.24 -5.32 4.13
C TYR A 108 -2.89 -5.61 4.82
N ASN A 109 -2.78 -6.72 5.55
CA ASN A 109 -1.51 -7.20 6.07
C ASN A 109 -0.95 -8.30 5.17
N ASP A 110 0.28 -8.11 4.72
CA ASP A 110 0.98 -9.13 3.96
C ASP A 110 1.79 -10.03 4.90
N THR A 111 1.24 -11.20 5.18
CA THR A 111 1.84 -12.18 6.10
C THR A 111 3.25 -12.62 5.70
N VAL A 112 3.65 -12.44 4.44
CA VAL A 112 5.01 -12.75 3.96
C VAL A 112 6.06 -11.89 4.66
N TYR A 113 5.73 -10.66 5.06
CA TYR A 113 6.65 -9.76 5.75
C TYR A 113 6.57 -9.84 7.28
N ASN A 114 5.66 -10.66 7.83
CA ASN A 114 5.57 -10.84 9.27
C ASN A 114 6.75 -11.66 9.76
N THR A 115 7.70 -10.98 10.40
CA THR A 115 8.82 -11.64 11.08
C THR A 115 8.47 -11.81 12.55
N PRO A 116 8.31 -13.03 13.07
CA PRO A 116 8.12 -13.24 14.50
C PRO A 116 9.37 -12.76 15.24
N MET A 117 9.18 -11.98 16.30
CA MET A 117 10.24 -11.49 17.17
C MET A 117 9.86 -11.74 18.62
N ASP A 118 10.86 -12.11 19.42
CA ASP A 118 10.71 -12.32 20.85
C ASP A 118 10.34 -11.02 21.57
N GLU A 119 9.50 -11.11 22.58
CA GLU A 119 9.02 -9.94 23.33
C GLU A 119 10.18 -9.22 24.04
N GLN A 120 11.15 -9.98 24.56
CA GLN A 120 12.37 -9.44 25.17
C GLN A 120 13.18 -8.59 24.18
N PHE A 121 13.23 -9.01 22.91
CA PHE A 121 13.93 -8.25 21.87
C PHE A 121 13.20 -6.95 21.54
N LYS A 122 11.87 -6.97 21.46
CA LYS A 122 11.06 -5.77 21.25
C LYS A 122 11.22 -4.76 22.39
N GLU A 123 11.22 -5.23 23.64
CA GLU A 123 11.45 -4.38 24.80
C GLU A 123 12.83 -3.73 24.77
N LEU A 124 13.87 -4.51 24.44
CA LEU A 124 15.23 -4.02 24.32
C LEU A 124 15.34 -2.96 23.21
N TRP A 125 14.74 -3.23 22.05
CA TRP A 125 14.69 -2.29 20.92
C TRP A 125 14.01 -0.98 21.29
N ASN A 126 12.85 -1.05 21.95
CA ASN A 126 12.09 0.14 22.37
C ASN A 126 12.79 0.93 23.50
N ARG A 127 13.58 0.25 24.33
CA ARG A 127 14.36 0.91 25.39
C ARG A 127 15.52 1.73 24.83
N TYR A 128 16.10 1.29 23.71
CA TYR A 128 17.22 1.98 23.10
C TYR A 128 16.75 3.32 22.50
N LYS A 129 17.23 4.43 23.06
CA LYS A 129 16.98 5.76 22.51
C LYS A 129 18.01 6.02 21.42
N MET A 130 17.55 6.26 20.20
CA MET A 130 18.43 6.66 19.11
C MET A 130 19.11 7.99 19.47
N PRO A 131 20.45 8.07 19.41
CA PRO A 131 21.18 9.32 19.65
C PRO A 131 20.98 10.29 18.49
N MET A 132 21.45 11.54 18.65
CA MET A 132 21.33 12.55 17.60
C MET A 132 22.16 12.15 16.36
N GLU A 133 21.72 12.57 15.17
CA GLU A 133 22.31 12.16 13.88
C GLU A 133 23.83 12.37 13.80
N THR A 134 24.35 13.43 14.44
CA THR A 134 25.78 13.73 14.51
C THR A 134 26.58 12.74 15.36
N GLU A 135 25.96 12.20 16.42
CA GLU A 135 26.58 11.23 17.34
C GLU A 135 26.54 9.81 16.78
N ILE A 136 25.50 9.48 15.98
CA ILE A 136 25.38 8.17 15.32
C ILE A 136 26.61 7.87 14.45
N VAL A 137 27.10 8.86 13.69
CA VAL A 137 28.26 8.67 12.81
C VAL A 137 29.52 8.39 13.63
N ALA A 138 29.74 9.15 14.70
CA ALA A 138 30.90 8.99 15.58
C ALA A 138 30.86 7.64 16.34
N GLU A 139 29.69 7.23 16.84
CA GLU A 139 29.51 5.94 17.52
C GLU A 139 29.67 4.75 16.57
N LEU A 140 29.16 4.86 15.34
CA LEU A 140 29.35 3.81 14.32
C LEU A 140 30.83 3.65 13.94
N GLU A 141 31.56 4.76 13.80
CA GLU A 141 33.01 4.74 13.55
C GLU A 141 33.78 4.18 14.74
N ALA A 142 33.41 4.55 15.98
CA ALA A 142 33.99 4.00 17.21
C ALA A 142 33.72 2.48 17.36
N ALA A 143 32.54 2.02 16.92
CA ALA A 143 32.18 0.60 16.87
C ALA A 143 32.84 -0.15 15.68
N GLY A 144 33.63 0.53 14.85
CA GLY A 144 34.31 -0.06 13.69
C GLY A 144 33.39 -0.38 12.51
N HIS A 145 32.14 0.10 12.53
CA HIS A 145 31.22 0.00 11.41
C HIS A 145 31.49 1.15 10.43
N ARG A 146 31.66 0.81 9.15
CA ARG A 146 31.79 1.83 8.12
C ARG A 146 30.46 2.54 7.96
N THR A 147 30.43 3.81 8.31
CA THR A 147 29.33 4.70 7.94
C THR A 147 29.23 4.67 6.42
N VAL A 148 28.10 4.18 5.91
CA VAL A 148 27.79 4.36 4.49
C VAL A 148 27.72 5.86 4.31
N ARG A 149 28.74 6.45 3.67
CA ARG A 149 28.75 7.87 3.34
C ARG A 149 27.38 8.18 2.79
N VAL A 150 26.61 8.98 3.52
CA VAL A 150 25.36 9.55 3.04
C VAL A 150 25.76 10.18 1.72
N ARG A 151 25.38 9.52 0.61
CA ARG A 151 25.46 10.19 -0.68
C ARG A 151 24.46 11.29 -0.51
N ASP A 152 24.94 12.51 -0.29
CA ASP A 152 24.14 13.70 -0.43
C ASP A 152 23.37 13.54 -1.74
N SER A 153 22.10 13.18 -1.62
CA SER A 153 21.14 13.33 -2.69
C SER A 153 20.76 14.80 -2.72
N GLY A 154 21.76 15.68 -2.77
CA GLY A 154 21.58 17.02 -3.28
C GLY A 154 21.07 16.87 -4.71
N PRO A 155 20.14 17.74 -5.16
CA PRO A 155 19.60 17.66 -6.50
C PRO A 155 20.78 17.68 -7.48
N ARG A 156 20.96 16.58 -8.20
CA ARG A 156 21.89 16.53 -9.33
C ARG A 156 21.38 17.56 -10.32
N LYS A 157 21.99 18.76 -10.32
CA LYS A 157 21.89 19.65 -11.46
C LYS A 157 22.35 18.82 -12.65
N ASN A 158 21.40 18.52 -13.53
CA ASN A 158 21.70 17.96 -14.84
C ASN A 158 22.47 19.05 -15.59
N GLU A 159 23.79 19.11 -15.37
CA GLU A 159 24.68 19.87 -16.22
C GLU A 159 24.56 19.25 -17.61
N ALA A 160 24.03 20.05 -18.54
CA ALA A 160 23.86 19.68 -19.92
C ALA A 160 25.15 19.06 -20.44
N GLN A 161 25.03 17.86 -21.02
CA GLN A 161 26.13 17.13 -21.61
C GLN A 161 26.78 17.96 -22.72
N MET A 162 27.84 18.68 -22.36
CA MET A 162 28.71 19.33 -23.31
C MET A 162 29.51 18.21 -23.99
N LYS A 163 29.16 17.90 -25.24
CA LYS A 163 29.90 16.97 -26.10
C LYS A 163 31.37 17.42 -26.15
N ARG A 164 32.24 16.72 -25.43
CA ARG A 164 33.69 16.90 -25.51
C ARG A 164 34.30 15.73 -26.28
N GLY A 165 35.06 16.12 -27.29
CA GLY A 165 35.61 15.30 -28.34
C GLY A 165 36.56 14.20 -27.88
N LEU A 166 36.95 13.43 -28.89
CA LEU A 166 37.71 12.20 -28.81
C LEU A 166 39.02 12.31 -27.99
N THR A 167 39.26 11.19 -27.29
CA THR A 167 40.55 10.54 -26.97
C THR A 167 41.58 11.28 -26.10
N ARG A 168 41.53 11.00 -24.80
CA ARG A 168 42.74 10.59 -24.07
C ARG A 168 42.43 9.37 -23.21
N ALA A 169 43.19 8.29 -23.42
CA ALA A 169 43.07 7.04 -22.71
C ALA A 169 43.07 7.28 -21.20
N ARG A 170 41.96 6.93 -20.53
CA ARG A 170 41.91 6.94 -19.06
C ARG A 170 42.83 5.83 -18.57
N LYS A 171 43.80 6.18 -17.72
CA LYS A 171 44.58 5.20 -16.97
C LYS A 171 43.63 4.48 -16.01
N VAL A 172 43.18 3.28 -16.39
CA VAL A 172 42.40 2.40 -15.53
C VAL A 172 43.33 1.89 -14.43
N LYS A 173 42.95 2.06 -13.17
CA LYS A 173 43.68 1.45 -12.04
C LYS A 173 43.31 -0.03 -12.02
N LEU A 174 44.24 -0.89 -12.41
CA LEU A 174 44.09 -2.34 -12.23
C LEU A 174 44.26 -2.69 -10.76
N THR A 175 43.22 -3.24 -10.15
CA THR A 175 43.20 -3.69 -8.75
C THR A 175 43.70 -5.14 -8.58
N ASN A 176 43.93 -5.87 -9.68
CA ASN A 176 44.32 -7.29 -9.69
C ASN A 176 45.78 -7.50 -10.13
N THR A 177 46.73 -6.90 -9.41
CA THR A 177 48.16 -6.91 -9.77
C THR A 177 48.80 -8.31 -9.71
N HIS A 178 48.27 -9.22 -8.87
CA HIS A 178 48.79 -10.59 -8.69
C HIS A 178 48.62 -11.50 -9.92
N LEU A 179 47.79 -11.12 -10.90
CA LEU A 179 47.52 -11.91 -12.11
C LEU A 179 48.34 -11.48 -13.33
N SER A 180 49.17 -10.44 -13.18
CA SER A 180 49.92 -9.80 -14.27
C SER A 180 50.94 -10.69 -14.97
N GLY A 181 51.37 -11.80 -14.36
CA GLY A 181 52.30 -12.77 -14.96
C GLY A 181 51.64 -13.91 -15.74
N ILE A 182 50.33 -14.12 -15.57
CA ILE A 182 49.60 -15.25 -16.18
C ILE A 182 48.68 -14.76 -17.30
N VAL A 183 48.13 -13.55 -17.19
CA VAL A 183 47.18 -12.98 -18.15
C VAL A 183 47.51 -11.52 -18.43
N ASP A 184 47.52 -11.12 -19.71
CA ASP A 184 47.74 -9.73 -20.12
C ASP A 184 46.45 -8.93 -19.94
N LEU A 185 46.28 -8.42 -18.71
CA LEU A 185 45.10 -7.67 -18.27
C LEU A 185 44.85 -6.36 -19.08
N SER A 186 45.76 -5.97 -19.96
CA SER A 186 45.61 -4.80 -20.84
C SER A 186 44.86 -5.10 -22.15
N LYS A 187 44.78 -6.36 -22.57
CA LYS A 187 44.20 -6.77 -23.86
C LYS A 187 42.86 -7.47 -23.74
N ASP A 188 42.65 -8.26 -22.70
CA ASP A 188 41.51 -9.18 -22.63
C ASP A 188 40.22 -8.55 -22.06
N TYR A 189 40.24 -7.27 -21.68
CA TYR A 189 39.05 -6.57 -21.23
C TYR A 189 38.27 -5.98 -22.41
N ALA A 190 37.35 -6.77 -22.97
CA ALA A 190 36.29 -6.26 -23.85
C ALA A 190 35.09 -5.83 -22.98
N PRO A 191 34.79 -4.52 -22.86
CA PRO A 191 33.57 -4.10 -22.15
C PRO A 191 32.34 -4.65 -22.89
N PRO A 192 31.32 -5.18 -22.19
CA PRO A 192 30.10 -5.62 -22.84
C PRO A 192 29.46 -4.43 -23.58
N GLY A 193 29.16 -4.63 -24.87
CA GLY A 193 28.49 -3.65 -25.71
C GLY A 193 27.13 -3.27 -25.14
N LYS A 194 26.76 -1.99 -25.32
CA LYS A 194 25.47 -1.44 -24.88
C LYS A 194 24.28 -2.11 -25.54
#